data_AF-A0A8H7UTH7-F1
#
_entry.id   AF-A0A8H7UTH7-F1
#
_cell.length_a   1.000
_cell.length_b   1.000
_cell.length_c   1.000
_cell.angle_alpha   90.00
_cell.angle_beta   90.00
_cell.angle_gamma   90.00
#
_symmetry.space_group_name_H-M   'P 1'
#
loop_
_entity.id
_entity.type
_entity.pdbx_description
1 polymer ?
#
loop_
_entity_poly.entity_id
_entity_poly.type
_entity_poly.pdbx_seq_one_letter_code
_entity_poly.pdbx_strand_id
1 'polypeptide(L)'
;MIHSKCMSWPQESNKVINIQDIFLFYLSQIKYIKNEVSSHLKKQVLFILVGFSYVSATVVSTSLPTSEVKVQSYDYVAGKSFTGKIYVKNIDLTKVVSVIYSDATVDWNNNANLVKAAFSESISDTSYEFWTFSSSAISSIKEFYIKYDVSGKTYYDNNGSANYVVTTPPPTTTTSSSPTSTATETPPTSTSTAFPSGNSTISTWIKTQEGISRSAMIRNINPARAAKGFIAASLSTSGPDYYYSWTRDSALVSYVMANDYNTTLKGDATTVGLLKDYVTYSINAQSTSTACNCLGEPKFNADGSSFTGAWGRPQNDGPAERASSFILIADSILKQSGDDTYVTGTLKPAVFKDLDYVVSTWSDGCFDLWEEANGVHFYTLMVMRKGLIHGENFATRNGDATRASTYTTTANTLKTKIDTFWSGTYITVTQSLTGGVQKAGYDVSTLIAANSGSLADGFYTPGSDKILATAVVVESKFSSLYDINVNAPSYLGTAIGRYPEDTYNGNGNGQDNPWYLATSAYAELYYRAIKEWTLAGQVTVSSISLPFFKKFDTAAAEGTVYKVGTAAFNTMTQNVALGADKSISTDKNYALINGSMSEQYERGSEKSTEARDLT
;
A
#
# COMPACT_ATOMS: atom_id res chain seq x y z
N MET A 1 -30.74 41.32 -3.04
CA MET A 1 -32.09 40.99 -3.55
C MET A 1 -32.42 41.90 -4.72
N ILE A 2 -32.66 41.29 -5.89
CA ILE A 2 -33.55 41.74 -7.01
C ILE A 2 -33.06 42.95 -7.84
N HIS A 3 -32.37 42.68 -8.97
CA HIS A 3 -32.80 42.77 -10.39
C HIS A 3 -32.79 44.20 -10.99
N SER A 4 -31.90 44.54 -11.93
CA SER A 4 -31.94 44.30 -13.40
C SER A 4 -32.65 45.41 -14.19
N LYS A 5 -31.91 46.13 -15.05
CA LYS A 5 -32.12 46.17 -16.53
C LYS A 5 -31.24 47.19 -17.27
N CYS A 6 -30.41 46.64 -18.15
CA CYS A 6 -30.06 46.98 -19.54
C CYS A 6 -30.12 48.41 -20.15
N MET A 7 -29.01 48.66 -20.87
CA MET A 7 -28.88 49.17 -22.25
C MET A 7 -28.95 50.68 -22.54
N SER A 8 -27.83 51.23 -23.01
CA SER A 8 -27.69 51.70 -24.40
C SER A 8 -26.23 51.94 -24.75
N TRP A 9 -25.81 51.47 -25.93
CA TRP A 9 -24.56 51.86 -26.60
C TRP A 9 -24.92 52.84 -27.73
N PRO A 10 -24.12 53.89 -27.96
CA PRO A 10 -24.08 54.56 -29.26
C PRO A 10 -22.83 54.16 -30.05
N GLN A 11 -23.03 53.81 -31.33
CA GLN A 11 -21.99 53.83 -32.36
C GLN A 11 -21.67 55.29 -32.74
N GLU A 12 -20.38 55.59 -32.89
CA GLU A 12 -19.73 56.04 -34.13
C GLU A 12 -18.48 56.88 -33.84
N SER A 13 -17.33 56.45 -34.33
CA SER A 13 -16.50 57.25 -35.24
C SER A 13 -15.26 56.45 -35.67
N ASN A 14 -15.13 56.28 -36.98
CA ASN A 14 -13.98 55.72 -37.65
C ASN A 14 -12.71 56.52 -37.32
N LYS A 15 -11.82 55.94 -36.50
CA LYS A 15 -10.39 56.26 -36.52
C LYS A 15 -9.66 55.09 -37.14
N VAL A 16 -9.06 55.34 -38.31
CA VAL A 16 -8.07 54.44 -38.91
C VAL A 16 -6.91 54.34 -37.92
N ILE A 17 -6.79 53.20 -37.24
CA ILE A 17 -5.66 52.93 -36.34
C ILE A 17 -4.48 52.56 -37.23
N ASN A 18 -3.48 53.44 -37.30
CA ASN A 18 -2.25 53.18 -38.04
C ASN A 18 -1.51 51.98 -37.40
N ILE A 19 -1.15 50.99 -38.20
CA ILE A 19 -0.42 49.79 -37.74
C ILE A 19 0.92 50.17 -37.09
N GLN A 20 1.53 51.29 -37.49
CA GLN A 20 2.71 51.83 -36.79
C GLN A 20 2.40 52.26 -35.36
N ASP A 21 1.22 52.81 -35.08
CA ASP A 21 0.84 53.23 -33.72
C ASP A 21 0.54 52.02 -32.82
N ILE A 22 0.00 50.94 -33.38
CA ILE A 22 -0.15 49.66 -32.67
C ILE A 22 1.22 49.04 -32.38
N PHE A 23 2.14 49.06 -33.35
CA PHE A 23 3.48 48.51 -33.18
C PHE A 23 4.31 49.33 -32.19
N LEU A 24 4.18 50.66 -32.20
CA LEU A 24 4.79 51.56 -31.23
C LEU A 24 4.15 51.41 -29.84
N PHE A 25 2.84 51.16 -29.75
CA PHE A 25 2.17 50.84 -28.50
C PHE A 25 2.71 49.53 -27.92
N TYR A 26 2.78 48.45 -28.70
CA TYR A 26 3.35 47.17 -28.26
C TYR A 26 4.84 47.26 -27.92
N LEU A 27 5.64 48.02 -28.67
CA LEU A 27 7.04 48.28 -28.31
C LEU A 27 7.16 49.09 -27.02
N SER A 28 6.24 50.03 -26.75
CA SER A 28 6.21 50.76 -25.48
C SER A 28 5.78 49.86 -24.32
N GLN A 29 4.83 48.94 -24.52
CA GLN A 29 4.44 47.93 -23.52
C GLN A 29 5.57 46.93 -23.25
N ILE A 30 6.32 46.50 -24.28
CA ILE A 30 7.49 45.61 -24.10
C ILE A 30 8.66 46.33 -23.42
N LYS A 31 8.88 47.63 -23.73
CA LYS A 31 9.86 48.46 -23.00
C LYS A 31 9.42 48.71 -21.55
N TYR A 32 8.13 48.92 -21.32
CA TYR A 32 7.55 49.09 -19.99
C TYR A 32 7.69 47.81 -19.17
N ILE A 33 7.35 46.64 -19.72
CA ILE A 33 7.51 45.32 -19.06
C ILE A 33 8.99 44.98 -18.83
N LYS A 34 9.90 45.26 -19.78
CA LYS A 34 11.35 45.07 -19.54
C LYS A 34 11.89 45.99 -18.46
N ASN A 35 11.41 47.24 -18.38
CA ASN A 35 11.80 48.17 -17.34
C ASN A 35 11.15 47.85 -15.99
N GLU A 36 9.92 47.33 -15.97
CA GLU A 36 9.24 46.88 -14.76
C GLU A 36 9.90 45.63 -14.20
N VAL A 37 10.19 44.62 -15.03
CA VAL A 37 10.91 43.39 -14.64
C VAL A 37 12.36 43.71 -14.22
N SER A 38 13.04 44.63 -14.91
CA SER A 38 14.38 45.11 -14.49
C SER A 38 14.33 45.93 -13.20
N SER A 39 13.27 46.72 -12.97
CA SER A 39 13.08 47.44 -11.72
C SER A 39 12.62 46.53 -10.57
N HIS A 40 11.88 45.45 -10.85
CA HIS A 40 11.46 44.44 -9.87
C HIS A 40 12.62 43.53 -9.48
N LEU A 41 13.46 43.12 -10.44
CA LEU A 41 14.72 42.42 -10.13
C LEU A 41 15.72 43.34 -9.41
N LYS A 42 15.79 44.63 -9.74
CA LYS A 42 16.66 45.58 -9.01
C LYS A 42 16.11 46.01 -7.65
N LYS A 43 14.78 46.02 -7.44
CA LYS A 43 14.15 46.27 -6.14
C LYS A 43 14.13 45.04 -5.22
N GLN A 44 14.14 43.82 -5.77
CA GLN A 44 14.37 42.60 -4.97
C GLN A 44 15.85 42.39 -4.60
N VAL A 45 16.78 43.05 -5.30
CA VAL A 45 18.23 42.99 -4.99
C VAL A 45 18.70 44.15 -4.10
N LEU A 46 17.85 45.13 -3.78
CA LEU A 46 18.24 46.33 -3.01
C LEU A 46 17.30 46.67 -1.84
N PHE A 47 16.71 45.65 -1.19
CA PHE A 47 15.96 45.82 0.06
C PHE A 47 16.13 44.64 1.03
N ILE A 48 17.36 44.13 1.17
CA ILE A 48 17.76 43.39 2.38
C ILE A 48 19.21 43.79 2.68
N LEU A 49 19.38 44.99 3.25
CA LEU A 49 20.62 45.37 3.91
C LEU A 49 20.25 46.32 5.05
N VAL A 50 20.73 45.96 6.24
CA VAL A 50 20.57 46.60 7.55
C VAL A 50 19.30 46.19 8.29
N GLY A 51 19.44 45.17 9.16
CA GLY A 51 18.51 45.00 10.27
C GLY A 51 18.11 43.58 10.67
N PHE A 52 18.87 42.53 10.36
CA PHE A 52 18.71 41.26 11.08
C PHE A 52 20.07 40.62 11.32
N SER A 53 20.34 40.36 12.59
CA SER A 53 21.49 39.63 13.10
C SER A 53 21.69 38.35 12.32
N TYR A 54 22.87 38.19 11.74
CA TYR A 54 23.35 36.93 11.20
C TYR A 54 23.36 35.89 12.33
N VAL A 55 22.33 35.05 12.41
CA VAL A 55 22.61 33.63 12.65
C VAL A 55 22.95 33.08 11.28
N SER A 56 24.24 33.09 10.96
CA SER A 56 24.77 32.22 9.92
C SER A 56 24.36 30.81 10.32
N ALA A 57 23.33 30.25 9.69
CA ALA A 57 23.25 28.81 9.57
C ALA A 57 24.38 28.41 8.64
N THR A 58 25.57 28.24 9.21
CA THR A 58 26.55 27.32 8.66
C THR A 58 25.79 26.04 8.39
N VAL A 59 25.49 25.76 7.12
CA VAL A 59 25.39 24.37 6.69
C VAL A 59 26.77 23.82 7.00
N VAL A 60 26.90 23.18 8.16
CA VAL A 60 28.03 22.30 8.41
C VAL A 60 27.82 21.20 7.38
N SER A 61 28.46 21.33 6.22
CA SER A 61 28.74 20.18 5.39
C SER A 61 29.55 19.26 6.30
N THR A 62 28.91 18.23 6.80
CA THR A 62 29.64 17.14 7.44
C THR A 62 30.48 16.56 6.32
N SER A 63 31.78 16.91 6.30
CA SER A 63 32.73 16.37 5.35
C SER A 63 32.65 14.84 5.43
N LEU A 64 32.57 14.17 4.28
CA LEU A 64 32.61 12.71 4.23
C LEU A 64 33.82 12.20 5.00
N PRO A 65 33.68 11.09 5.74
CA PRO A 65 34.81 10.50 6.45
C PRO A 65 35.84 9.97 5.45
N THR A 66 37.09 9.87 5.90
CA THR A 66 38.16 9.19 5.15
C THR A 66 38.24 7.70 5.47
N SER A 67 37.60 7.25 6.55
CA SER A 67 37.53 5.85 6.99
C SER A 67 36.40 5.08 6.31
N GLU A 68 36.52 3.75 6.23
CA GLU A 68 35.53 2.86 5.60
C GLU A 68 34.19 2.81 6.35
N VAL A 69 34.20 3.13 7.63
CA VAL A 69 33.01 3.25 8.46
C VAL A 69 33.16 4.41 9.43
N LYS A 70 32.09 5.18 9.66
CA LYS A 70 32.07 6.27 10.64
C LYS A 70 30.66 6.52 11.20
N VAL A 71 30.51 6.63 12.52
CA VAL A 71 29.26 7.10 13.13
C VAL A 71 29.00 8.55 12.72
N GLN A 72 27.82 8.81 12.16
CA GLN A 72 27.36 10.16 11.85
C GLN A 72 26.62 10.77 13.05
N SER A 73 25.68 10.03 13.62
CA SER A 73 24.85 10.46 14.75
C SER A 73 24.31 9.26 15.51
N TYR A 74 23.99 9.45 16.78
CA TYR A 74 23.25 8.48 17.59
C TYR A 74 22.42 9.19 18.66
N ASP A 75 21.38 8.51 19.11
CA ASP A 75 20.55 8.91 20.25
C ASP A 75 20.29 7.71 21.16
N TYR A 76 20.24 7.95 22.47
CA TYR A 76 20.00 6.91 23.46
C TYR A 76 19.08 7.38 24.57
N VAL A 77 17.99 6.65 24.76
CA VAL A 77 17.06 6.77 25.88
C VAL A 77 16.95 5.42 26.55
N ALA A 78 17.43 5.34 27.79
CA ALA A 78 17.51 4.09 28.55
C ALA A 78 16.16 3.34 28.60
N GLY A 79 16.19 2.07 28.18
CA GLY A 79 15.00 1.20 28.14
C GLY A 79 13.94 1.60 27.11
N LYS A 80 14.22 2.56 26.23
CA LYS A 80 13.29 3.02 25.19
C LYS A 80 13.88 2.93 23.78
N SER A 81 15.08 3.48 23.57
CA SER A 81 15.67 3.55 22.23
C SER A 81 17.19 3.69 22.26
N PHE A 82 17.87 2.95 21.40
CA PHE A 82 19.24 3.21 20.97
C PHE A 82 19.25 3.23 19.44
N THR A 83 19.42 4.40 18.84
CA THR A 83 19.34 4.59 17.39
C THR A 83 20.52 5.40 16.87
N GLY A 84 20.82 5.28 15.59
CA GLY A 84 21.85 6.12 14.97
C GLY A 84 22.02 5.90 13.48
N LYS A 85 22.86 6.74 12.88
CA LYS A 85 23.20 6.76 11.46
C LYS A 85 24.72 6.67 11.28
N ILE A 86 25.17 5.90 10.29
CA ILE A 86 26.56 5.50 10.06
C ILE A 86 26.87 5.72 8.58
N TYR A 87 28.02 6.34 8.28
CA TYR A 87 28.64 6.31 6.96
C TYR A 87 29.33 4.97 6.74
N VAL A 88 29.06 4.29 5.64
CA VAL A 88 29.69 3.02 5.27
C VAL A 88 30.16 3.11 3.82
N LYS A 89 31.44 2.84 3.57
CA LYS A 89 31.98 2.81 2.21
C LYS A 89 31.49 1.56 1.49
N ASN A 90 30.88 1.71 0.31
CA ASN A 90 30.36 0.61 -0.47
C ASN A 90 31.49 -0.18 -1.17
N ILE A 91 32.09 -1.13 -0.45
CA ILE A 91 33.18 -1.98 -0.97
C ILE A 91 32.64 -3.21 -1.73
N ASP A 92 31.56 -3.81 -1.24
CA ASP A 92 30.91 -5.01 -1.82
C ASP A 92 29.43 -5.01 -1.43
N LEU A 93 28.60 -5.73 -2.20
CA LEU A 93 27.18 -5.91 -1.94
C LEU A 93 26.93 -6.81 -0.71
N THR A 94 27.81 -7.78 -0.45
CA THR A 94 27.73 -8.68 0.70
C THR A 94 28.53 -8.12 1.87
N LYS A 95 27.86 -7.38 2.75
CA LYS A 95 28.51 -6.71 3.87
C LYS A 95 27.64 -6.67 5.12
N VAL A 96 28.27 -6.67 6.29
CA VAL A 96 27.59 -6.65 7.60
C VAL A 96 28.13 -5.49 8.42
N VAL A 97 27.22 -4.64 8.90
CA VAL A 97 27.54 -3.51 9.78
C VAL A 97 26.86 -3.76 11.12
N SER A 98 27.62 -3.74 12.21
CA SER A 98 27.13 -3.98 13.56
C SER A 98 27.63 -2.92 14.52
N VAL A 99 26.75 -2.46 15.40
CA VAL A 99 27.09 -1.66 16.58
C VAL A 99 27.37 -2.65 17.70
N ILE A 100 28.59 -2.67 18.23
CA ILE A 100 28.95 -3.46 19.40
C ILE A 100 28.94 -2.51 20.60
N TYR A 101 28.27 -2.88 21.69
CA TYR A 101 28.10 -1.99 22.84
C TYR A 101 28.42 -2.72 24.15
N SER A 102 28.78 -1.95 25.17
CA SER A 102 28.93 -2.42 26.55
C SER A 102 27.72 -2.06 27.38
N ASP A 103 27.40 -2.87 28.39
CA ASP A 103 26.42 -2.48 29.40
C ASP A 103 26.98 -1.40 30.35
N ALA A 104 26.21 -1.04 31.40
CA ALA A 104 26.65 -0.06 32.41
C ALA A 104 27.92 -0.44 33.18
N THR A 105 28.29 -1.73 33.20
CA THR A 105 29.47 -2.28 33.90
C THR A 105 30.68 -2.43 32.98
N VAL A 106 30.56 -2.03 31.71
CA VAL A 106 31.57 -2.22 30.65
C VAL A 106 31.73 -3.70 30.27
N ASP A 107 30.69 -4.51 30.46
CA ASP A 107 30.64 -5.86 29.90
C ASP A 107 30.16 -5.83 28.45
N TRP A 108 31.01 -6.33 27.56
CA TRP A 108 30.77 -6.43 26.12
C TRP A 108 30.17 -7.79 25.72
N ASN A 109 30.09 -8.74 26.67
CA ASN A 109 29.61 -10.11 26.48
C ASN A 109 30.31 -10.80 25.30
N ASN A 110 31.65 -10.75 25.24
CA ASN A 110 32.44 -11.24 24.10
C ASN A 110 31.95 -10.71 22.73
N ASN A 111 31.56 -9.44 22.67
CA ASN A 111 30.96 -8.77 21.51
C ASN A 111 29.59 -9.33 21.08
N ALA A 112 28.91 -10.12 21.93
CA ALA A 112 27.54 -10.57 21.68
C ALA A 112 26.50 -9.47 21.98
N ASN A 113 26.88 -8.44 22.74
CA ASN A 113 26.08 -7.23 22.88
C ASN A 113 26.18 -6.39 21.59
N LEU A 114 25.32 -6.71 20.62
CA LEU A 114 25.34 -6.08 19.31
C LEU A 114 23.96 -5.67 18.80
N VAL A 115 23.93 -4.62 17.98
CA VAL A 115 22.78 -4.19 17.17
C VAL A 115 23.23 -4.18 15.71
N LYS A 116 22.57 -4.94 14.83
CA LYS A 116 22.87 -4.89 13.39
C LYS A 116 22.35 -3.57 12.81
N ALA A 117 23.17 -2.92 12.00
CA ALA A 117 22.74 -1.80 11.19
C ALA A 117 22.26 -2.31 9.82
N ALA A 118 21.34 -1.57 9.21
CA ALA A 118 20.80 -1.85 7.88
C ALA A 118 21.14 -0.70 6.92
N PHE A 119 21.31 -1.04 5.64
CA PHE A 119 21.42 -0.04 4.57
C PHE A 119 20.17 0.86 4.58
N SER A 120 20.39 2.16 4.47
CA SER A 120 19.34 3.18 4.42
C SER A 120 19.24 3.79 3.02
N GLU A 121 20.33 4.38 2.52
CA GLU A 121 20.36 5.09 1.24
C GLU A 121 21.80 5.21 0.72
N SER A 122 21.97 5.36 -0.59
CA SER A 122 23.26 5.70 -1.19
C SER A 122 23.49 7.21 -1.09
N ILE A 123 24.74 7.64 -0.87
CA ILE A 123 25.10 9.05 -0.92
C ILE A 123 25.53 9.36 -2.35
N SER A 124 24.69 10.12 -3.07
CA SER A 124 24.91 10.50 -4.47
C SER A 124 26.32 11.02 -4.72
N ASP A 125 26.91 10.60 -5.84
CA ASP A 125 28.25 10.99 -6.30
C ASP A 125 29.41 10.60 -5.36
N THR A 126 29.21 9.59 -4.50
CA THR A 126 30.25 9.08 -3.60
C THR A 126 30.29 7.56 -3.58
N SER A 127 31.37 7.00 -3.01
CA SER A 127 31.44 5.57 -2.69
C SER A 127 30.87 5.24 -1.30
N TYR A 128 30.04 6.10 -0.71
CA TYR A 128 29.50 5.92 0.64
C TYR A 128 27.98 5.72 0.63
N GLU A 129 27.51 5.02 1.64
CA GLU A 129 26.13 4.72 1.93
C GLU A 129 25.83 5.16 3.35
N PHE A 130 24.58 5.53 3.60
CA PHE A 130 24.07 5.65 4.94
C PHE A 130 23.48 4.32 5.41
N TRP A 131 23.83 3.96 6.64
CA TRP A 131 23.30 2.81 7.35
C TRP A 131 22.70 3.29 8.67
N THR A 132 21.63 2.65 9.12
CA THR A 132 20.96 3.00 10.37
C THR A 132 20.82 1.79 11.28
N PHE A 133 20.85 2.01 12.59
CA PHE A 133 20.58 0.99 13.59
C PHE A 133 19.51 1.48 14.55
N SER A 134 18.76 0.53 15.13
CA SER A 134 17.73 0.82 16.12
C SER A 134 17.50 -0.38 17.03
N SER A 135 17.43 -0.15 18.35
CA SER A 135 17.05 -1.15 19.34
C SER A 135 16.22 -0.53 20.46
N SER A 136 15.11 -1.16 20.84
CA SER A 136 14.20 -0.68 21.90
C SER A 136 14.30 -1.46 23.21
N ALA A 137 15.27 -2.38 23.33
CA ALA A 137 15.37 -3.34 24.45
C ALA A 137 16.64 -3.16 25.32
N ILE A 138 17.41 -2.09 25.11
CA ILE A 138 18.66 -1.88 25.83
C ILE A 138 18.42 -0.93 27.00
N SER A 139 18.51 -1.47 28.22
CA SER A 139 18.29 -0.74 29.47
C SER A 139 19.51 0.09 29.90
N SER A 140 20.72 -0.34 29.51
CA SER A 140 21.96 0.37 29.81
C SER A 140 22.99 0.22 28.68
N ILE A 141 23.60 1.35 28.29
CA ILE A 141 24.80 1.39 27.44
C ILE A 141 25.79 2.34 28.11
N LYS A 142 27.04 1.91 28.25
CA LYS A 142 28.12 2.81 28.70
C LYS A 142 28.90 3.35 27.51
N GLU A 143 29.31 2.47 26.60
CA GLU A 143 30.04 2.83 25.40
C GLU A 143 29.79 1.85 24.24
N PHE A 144 30.09 2.27 23.01
CA PHE A 144 29.94 1.43 21.81
C PHE A 144 30.96 1.74 20.72
N TYR A 145 31.10 0.84 19.74
CA TYR A 145 31.85 1.06 18.50
C TYR A 145 31.16 0.37 17.31
N ILE A 146 31.58 0.70 16.08
CA ILE A 146 31.04 0.07 14.87
C ILE A 146 32.02 -0.97 14.33
N LYS A 147 31.51 -2.15 13.97
CA LYS A 147 32.20 -3.20 13.23
C LYS A 147 31.60 -3.31 11.82
N TYR A 148 32.43 -3.28 10.80
CA TYR A 148 32.04 -3.39 9.40
C TYR A 148 32.81 -4.54 8.72
N ASP A 149 32.13 -5.65 8.44
CA ASP A 149 32.68 -6.83 7.78
C ASP A 149 32.30 -6.84 6.29
N VAL A 150 33.29 -6.86 5.40
CA VAL A 150 33.09 -6.84 3.95
C VAL A 150 34.24 -7.52 3.21
N SER A 151 33.92 -8.36 2.22
CA SER A 151 34.92 -9.09 1.38
C SER A 151 36.02 -9.79 2.17
N GLY A 152 35.67 -10.39 3.32
CA GLY A 152 36.61 -11.09 4.19
C GLY A 152 37.53 -10.21 5.06
N LYS A 153 37.31 -8.88 5.07
CA LYS A 153 38.04 -7.92 5.92
C LYS A 153 37.09 -7.21 6.88
N THR A 154 37.60 -6.88 8.07
CA THR A 154 36.87 -6.12 9.09
C THR A 154 37.47 -4.72 9.25
N TYR A 155 36.60 -3.72 9.26
CA TYR A 155 36.90 -2.32 9.57
C TYR A 155 36.16 -1.91 10.85
N TYR A 156 36.70 -0.91 11.55
CA TYR A 156 36.13 -0.43 12.80
C TYR A 156 36.04 1.08 12.85
N ASP A 157 34.99 1.58 13.49
CA ASP A 157 34.96 2.94 14.04
C ASP A 157 34.83 2.86 15.55
N ASN A 158 35.98 2.89 16.22
CA ASN A 158 36.12 2.86 17.67
C ASN A 158 36.54 4.23 18.25
N ASN A 159 36.21 5.32 17.55
CA ASN A 159 36.51 6.68 17.97
C ASN A 159 38.00 6.90 18.35
N GLY A 160 38.92 6.35 17.55
CA GLY A 160 40.36 6.45 17.84
C GLY A 160 40.76 5.67 19.10
N SER A 161 40.25 4.45 19.26
CA SER A 161 40.42 3.54 20.42
C SER A 161 39.74 3.95 21.72
N ALA A 162 39.01 5.07 21.75
CA ALA A 162 38.29 5.54 22.94
C ALA A 162 36.83 5.07 23.05
N ASN A 163 36.27 4.46 22.00
CA ASN A 163 34.84 4.17 21.84
C ASN A 163 33.95 5.43 21.95
N TYR A 164 32.67 5.26 21.65
CA TYR A 164 31.65 6.30 21.79
C TYR A 164 30.98 6.19 23.16
N VAL A 165 31.20 7.16 24.04
CA VAL A 165 30.60 7.19 25.38
C VAL A 165 29.16 7.69 25.31
N VAL A 166 28.23 6.96 25.93
CA VAL A 166 26.81 7.32 25.97
C VAL A 166 26.50 8.03 27.30
N THR A 167 26.13 9.31 27.23
CA THR A 167 25.75 10.11 28.41
C THR A 167 24.22 10.25 28.50
N THR A 168 23.62 9.76 29.59
CA THR A 168 22.20 9.98 29.90
C THR A 168 22.00 11.32 30.62
N PRO A 169 21.01 12.16 30.25
CA PRO A 169 20.64 13.32 31.07
C PRO A 169 19.98 12.88 32.39
N PRO A 170 20.19 13.59 33.52
CA PRO A 170 19.57 13.22 34.79
C PRO A 170 18.05 13.48 34.77
N PRO A 171 17.24 12.69 35.50
CA PRO A 171 15.80 12.86 35.52
C PRO A 171 15.40 14.06 36.37
N THR A 172 14.60 14.97 35.81
CA THR A 172 14.03 16.13 36.50
C THR A 172 12.95 15.67 37.48
N THR A 173 13.22 15.72 38.78
CA THR A 173 12.24 15.48 39.85
C THR A 173 11.49 16.77 40.18
N THR A 174 10.19 16.83 39.87
CA THR A 174 9.28 17.83 40.45
C THR A 174 8.53 17.21 41.62
N THR A 175 8.85 17.68 42.83
CA THR A 175 8.12 17.42 44.07
C THR A 175 6.75 18.09 44.05
N SER A 176 5.69 17.34 44.34
CA SER A 176 4.35 17.86 44.62
C SER A 176 3.93 17.45 46.02
N SER A 177 3.56 18.44 46.83
CA SER A 177 3.03 18.35 48.19
C SER A 177 1.57 17.88 48.20
N SER A 178 1.24 16.96 49.11
CA SER A 178 -0.14 16.54 49.43
C SER A 178 -1.04 17.69 49.89
N PRO A 179 -2.35 17.57 49.62
CA PRO A 179 -3.30 17.65 50.71
C PRO A 179 -4.29 16.48 50.75
N THR A 180 -4.84 16.32 51.95
CA THR A 180 -5.63 15.22 52.50
C THR A 180 -6.98 14.99 51.81
N SER A 181 -7.42 13.75 51.92
CA SER A 181 -8.62 13.09 51.38
C SER A 181 -9.95 13.82 51.55
N THR A 182 -10.74 13.80 50.47
CA THR A 182 -12.19 13.58 50.54
C THR A 182 -12.57 12.57 49.46
N ALA A 183 -13.21 11.48 49.88
CA ALA A 183 -13.65 10.40 48.99
C ALA A 183 -14.70 10.93 48.00
N THR A 184 -14.45 10.73 46.72
CA THR A 184 -15.46 10.82 45.66
C THR A 184 -15.11 9.72 44.66
N GLU A 185 -16.08 8.85 44.38
CA GLU A 185 -15.97 7.74 43.44
C GLU A 185 -15.30 8.20 42.15
N THR A 186 -14.19 7.56 41.82
CA THR A 186 -13.49 7.76 40.55
C THR A 186 -14.36 7.15 39.45
N PRO A 187 -14.75 7.91 38.41
CA PRO A 187 -15.29 7.31 37.18
C PRO A 187 -14.24 6.32 36.64
N PRO A 188 -14.67 5.19 36.02
CA PRO A 188 -13.74 4.18 35.56
C PRO A 188 -12.72 4.82 34.63
N THR A 189 -11.45 4.64 34.96
CA THR A 189 -10.29 5.00 34.16
C THR A 189 -10.55 4.51 32.74
N SER A 190 -10.61 5.44 31.78
CA SER A 190 -10.69 5.10 30.36
C SER A 190 -9.44 4.33 29.99
N THR A 191 -9.55 3.00 29.96
CA THR A 191 -8.60 2.13 29.29
C THR A 191 -8.53 2.60 27.84
N SER A 192 -7.42 3.25 27.49
CA SER A 192 -7.06 3.46 26.09
C SER A 192 -7.17 2.10 25.39
N THR A 193 -8.16 1.96 24.52
CA THR A 193 -8.39 0.76 23.73
C THR A 193 -7.33 0.70 22.65
N ALA A 194 -6.19 0.11 22.99
CA ALA A 194 -5.16 -0.20 22.04
C ALA A 194 -5.67 -1.28 21.08
N PHE A 195 -5.47 -1.08 19.78
CA PHE A 195 -5.59 -2.13 18.77
C PHE A 195 -4.76 -3.36 19.23
N PRO A 196 -5.22 -4.60 19.03
CA PRO A 196 -4.52 -5.78 19.54
C PRO A 196 -3.07 -5.82 19.05
N SER A 197 -2.15 -6.23 19.92
CA SER A 197 -0.73 -6.22 19.63
C SER A 197 -0.29 -7.38 18.72
N GLY A 198 -1.14 -8.40 18.57
CA GLY A 198 -0.79 -9.63 17.84
C GLY A 198 0.40 -10.35 18.47
N ASN A 199 1.18 -11.03 17.64
CA ASN A 199 2.41 -11.74 17.95
C ASN A 199 3.63 -10.84 17.64
N SER A 200 4.36 -10.46 18.69
CA SER A 200 5.51 -9.54 18.58
C SER A 200 6.65 -10.03 17.67
N THR A 201 6.85 -11.35 17.54
CA THR A 201 7.87 -11.92 16.65
C THR A 201 7.48 -11.70 15.19
N ILE A 202 6.19 -11.88 14.88
CA ILE A 202 5.66 -11.65 13.54
C ILE A 202 5.61 -10.16 13.24
N SER A 203 5.19 -9.31 14.18
CA SER A 203 5.25 -7.85 14.00
C SER A 203 6.67 -7.35 13.68
N THR A 204 7.69 -7.94 14.30
CA THR A 204 9.10 -7.60 14.01
C THR A 204 9.52 -8.00 12.61
N TRP A 205 9.12 -9.20 12.17
CA TRP A 205 9.38 -9.66 10.81
C TRP A 205 8.63 -8.82 9.77
N ILE A 206 7.35 -8.50 9.99
CA ILE A 206 6.53 -7.65 9.10
C ILE A 206 7.23 -6.31 8.85
N LYS A 207 7.77 -5.64 9.88
CA LYS A 207 8.50 -4.38 9.72
C LYS A 207 9.71 -4.51 8.79
N THR A 208 10.39 -5.65 8.82
CA THR A 208 11.53 -5.92 7.93
C THR A 208 11.02 -6.25 6.52
N GLN A 209 10.00 -7.12 6.43
CA GLN A 209 9.43 -7.58 5.18
C GLN A 209 8.75 -6.45 4.39
N GLU A 210 8.15 -5.46 5.05
CA GLU A 210 7.54 -4.28 4.42
C GLU A 210 8.54 -3.57 3.49
N GLY A 211 9.77 -3.34 3.94
CA GLY A 211 10.82 -2.73 3.13
C GLY A 211 11.27 -3.62 1.96
N ILE A 212 11.33 -4.93 2.17
CA ILE A 212 11.71 -5.91 1.15
C ILE A 212 10.64 -5.99 0.06
N SER A 213 9.38 -6.19 0.44
CA SER A 213 8.24 -6.28 -0.47
C SER A 213 8.03 -4.99 -1.25
N ARG A 214 8.12 -3.81 -0.62
CA ARG A 214 8.06 -2.52 -1.35
C ARG A 214 9.20 -2.38 -2.36
N SER A 215 10.41 -2.78 -1.99
CA SER A 215 11.55 -2.73 -2.90
C SER A 215 11.38 -3.71 -4.06
N ALA A 216 10.81 -4.89 -3.83
CA ALA A 216 10.46 -5.85 -4.88
C ALA A 216 9.41 -5.30 -5.84
N MET A 217 8.32 -4.76 -5.28
CA MET A 217 7.25 -4.11 -6.04
C MET A 217 7.79 -3.00 -6.95
N ILE A 218 8.63 -2.10 -6.42
CA ILE A 218 9.19 -0.98 -7.21
C ILE A 218 10.11 -1.47 -8.32
N ARG A 219 10.85 -2.58 -8.14
CA ARG A 219 11.70 -3.16 -9.21
C ARG A 219 10.90 -3.63 -10.43
N ASN A 220 9.62 -3.94 -10.25
CA ASN A 220 8.74 -4.40 -11.32
C ASN A 220 8.10 -3.24 -12.09
N ILE A 221 8.37 -1.99 -11.69
CA ILE A 221 7.89 -0.77 -12.35
C ILE A 221 9.00 -0.17 -13.20
N ASN A 222 8.67 0.22 -14.43
CA ASN A 222 9.66 0.73 -15.39
C ASN A 222 10.90 -0.18 -15.55
N PRO A 223 10.76 -1.52 -15.64
CA PRO A 223 11.91 -2.39 -15.85
C PRO A 223 12.59 -2.05 -17.18
N ALA A 224 13.89 -2.32 -17.25
CA ALA A 224 14.69 -1.95 -18.40
C ALA A 224 14.10 -2.50 -19.71
N ARG A 225 14.00 -1.64 -20.73
CA ARG A 225 13.44 -1.94 -22.08
C ARG A 225 11.93 -2.14 -22.14
N ALA A 226 11.19 -2.00 -21.04
CA ALA A 226 9.75 -1.84 -21.09
C ALA A 226 9.36 -0.39 -21.40
N ALA A 227 8.13 -0.19 -21.86
CA ALA A 227 7.54 1.13 -22.00
C ALA A 227 7.46 1.84 -20.64
N LYS A 228 7.65 3.16 -20.63
CA LYS A 228 7.53 3.95 -19.41
C LYS A 228 6.09 3.88 -18.87
N GLY A 229 5.94 3.61 -17.59
CA GLY A 229 4.70 3.34 -16.86
C GLY A 229 4.26 1.87 -16.87
N PHE A 230 5.00 0.99 -17.54
CA PHE A 230 4.78 -0.46 -17.47
C PHE A 230 5.04 -0.96 -16.05
N ILE A 231 4.09 -1.75 -15.55
CA ILE A 231 4.22 -2.51 -14.29
C ILE A 231 4.11 -3.98 -14.68
N ALA A 232 5.20 -4.73 -14.48
CA ALA A 232 5.22 -6.17 -14.73
C ALA A 232 4.39 -6.89 -13.66
N ALA A 233 3.64 -7.94 -14.02
CA ALA A 233 3.13 -8.86 -13.00
C ALA A 233 4.29 -9.59 -12.29
N SER A 234 5.29 -10.02 -13.07
CA SER A 234 6.57 -10.52 -12.59
C SER A 234 7.65 -10.25 -13.63
N LEU A 235 8.93 -10.18 -13.21
CA LEU A 235 10.08 -10.14 -14.13
C LEU A 235 10.38 -11.50 -14.78
N SER A 236 9.59 -12.54 -14.49
CA SER A 236 9.72 -13.87 -15.11
C SER A 236 9.33 -13.84 -16.58
N THR A 237 10.26 -14.22 -17.47
CA THR A 237 10.04 -14.29 -18.94
C THR A 237 9.87 -15.71 -19.45
N SER A 238 9.92 -16.73 -18.58
CA SER A 238 9.78 -18.14 -18.93
C SER A 238 9.60 -19.00 -17.68
N GLY A 239 8.75 -20.04 -17.77
CA GLY A 239 8.54 -21.01 -16.69
C GLY A 239 8.04 -20.41 -15.37
N PRO A 240 6.98 -19.57 -15.33
CA PRO A 240 6.14 -19.11 -16.46
C PRO A 240 6.57 -17.75 -17.05
N ASP A 241 6.02 -17.39 -18.22
CA ASP A 241 6.21 -16.07 -18.83
C ASP A 241 5.11 -15.10 -18.35
N TYR A 242 5.49 -14.23 -17.41
CA TYR A 242 4.62 -13.25 -16.74
C TYR A 242 5.08 -11.81 -16.97
N TYR A 243 6.00 -11.58 -17.92
CA TYR A 243 6.52 -10.26 -18.24
C TYR A 243 5.57 -9.45 -19.12
N TYR A 244 4.34 -9.28 -18.63
CA TYR A 244 3.27 -8.47 -19.21
C TYR A 244 2.72 -7.53 -18.13
N SER A 245 2.00 -6.49 -18.57
CA SER A 245 1.27 -5.59 -17.68
C SER A 245 -0.20 -5.94 -17.78
N TRP A 246 -0.72 -6.53 -16.70
CA TRP A 246 -2.16 -6.73 -16.53
C TRP A 246 -2.80 -5.47 -15.99
N THR A 247 -4.01 -5.16 -16.46
CA THR A 247 -4.77 -3.99 -16.02
C THR A 247 -5.08 -4.07 -14.52
N ARG A 248 -5.52 -5.24 -14.02
CA ARG A 248 -5.81 -5.50 -12.61
C ARG A 248 -4.57 -5.28 -11.74
N ASP A 249 -3.51 -6.02 -12.03
CA ASP A 249 -2.27 -6.05 -11.24
C ASP A 249 -1.66 -4.65 -11.15
N SER A 250 -1.54 -3.97 -12.30
CA SER A 250 -1.00 -2.61 -12.36
C SER A 250 -1.86 -1.61 -11.58
N ALA A 251 -3.20 -1.77 -11.58
CA ALA A 251 -4.10 -0.93 -10.81
C ALA A 251 -3.95 -1.17 -9.29
N LEU A 252 -3.95 -2.43 -8.84
CA LEU A 252 -3.80 -2.78 -7.43
C LEU A 252 -2.47 -2.27 -6.85
N VAL A 253 -1.37 -2.48 -7.58
CA VAL A 253 -0.03 -1.98 -7.21
C VAL A 253 -0.02 -0.45 -7.13
N SER A 254 -0.58 0.23 -8.13
CA SER A 254 -0.65 1.69 -8.15
C SER A 254 -1.54 2.25 -7.04
N TYR A 255 -2.57 1.52 -6.63
CA TYR A 255 -3.42 1.88 -5.49
C TYR A 255 -2.62 1.83 -4.17
N VAL A 256 -1.80 0.79 -3.97
CA VAL A 256 -0.88 0.69 -2.81
C VAL A 256 0.11 1.86 -2.82
N MET A 257 0.76 2.13 -3.95
CA MET A 257 1.70 3.24 -4.09
C MET A 257 1.05 4.60 -3.82
N ALA A 258 -0.17 4.83 -4.28
CA ALA A 258 -0.89 6.08 -4.01
C ALA A 258 -1.25 6.22 -2.52
N ASN A 259 -1.54 5.11 -1.81
CA ASN A 259 -1.70 5.12 -0.36
C ASN A 259 -0.38 5.43 0.37
N ASP A 260 0.73 4.83 -0.04
CA ASP A 260 2.05 5.13 0.51
C ASP A 260 2.38 6.62 0.29
N TYR A 261 2.16 7.14 -0.92
CA TYR A 261 2.33 8.55 -1.23
C TYR A 261 1.46 9.46 -0.35
N ASN A 262 0.24 9.05 0.02
CA ASN A 262 -0.63 9.81 0.91
C ASN A 262 -0.28 9.73 2.39
N THR A 263 0.58 8.78 2.78
CA THR A 263 0.86 8.45 4.17
C THR A 263 2.34 8.57 4.49
N THR A 264 3.13 7.55 4.17
CA THR A 264 4.54 7.41 4.55
C THR A 264 5.50 8.14 3.60
N LEU A 265 5.10 8.35 2.35
CA LEU A 265 5.91 8.95 1.28
C LEU A 265 5.35 10.30 0.79
N LYS A 266 4.73 11.07 1.70
CA LYS A 266 4.13 12.36 1.37
C LYS A 266 5.13 13.32 0.74
N GLY A 267 4.84 13.77 -0.47
CA GLY A 267 5.63 14.73 -1.25
C GLY A 267 6.81 14.08 -1.97
N ASP A 268 6.97 12.76 -1.91
CA ASP A 268 8.07 12.07 -2.57
C ASP A 268 7.98 12.18 -4.11
N ALA A 269 8.96 12.86 -4.70
CA ALA A 269 8.99 13.16 -6.13
C ALA A 269 9.13 11.90 -7.00
N THR A 270 9.84 10.88 -6.52
CA THR A 270 10.01 9.61 -7.22
C THR A 270 8.67 8.87 -7.31
N THR A 271 7.97 8.71 -6.18
CA THR A 271 6.70 8.01 -6.09
C THR A 271 5.62 8.67 -6.96
N VAL A 272 5.47 9.99 -6.88
CA VAL A 272 4.51 10.71 -7.76
C VAL A 272 4.92 10.63 -9.23
N GLY A 273 6.23 10.61 -9.53
CA GLY A 273 6.74 10.38 -10.88
C GLY A 273 6.33 9.02 -11.45
N LEU A 274 6.51 7.95 -10.67
CA LEU A 274 6.10 6.59 -11.05
C LEU A 274 4.58 6.48 -11.23
N LEU A 275 3.79 7.12 -10.36
CA LEU A 275 2.33 7.16 -10.50
C LEU A 275 1.91 7.89 -11.79
N LYS A 276 2.54 9.02 -12.12
CA LYS A 276 2.27 9.76 -13.38
C LYS A 276 2.70 8.96 -14.62
N ASP A 277 3.78 8.18 -14.53
CA ASP A 277 4.20 7.25 -15.58
C ASP A 277 3.13 6.17 -15.81
N TYR A 278 2.67 5.50 -14.75
CA TYR A 278 1.58 4.52 -14.82
C TYR A 278 0.30 5.09 -15.45
N VAL A 279 -0.10 6.31 -15.05
CA VAL A 279 -1.26 6.99 -15.64
C VAL A 279 -1.08 7.19 -17.14
N THR A 280 0.11 7.65 -17.57
CA THR A 280 0.42 7.86 -18.98
C THR A 280 0.36 6.56 -19.77
N TYR A 281 0.99 5.49 -19.26
CA TYR A 281 0.97 4.17 -19.88
C TYR A 281 -0.45 3.63 -20.02
N SER A 282 -1.24 3.72 -18.95
CA SER A 282 -2.60 3.21 -18.90
C SER A 282 -3.56 3.98 -19.83
N ILE A 283 -3.39 5.29 -20.00
CA ILE A 283 -4.16 6.09 -20.98
C ILE A 283 -3.85 5.66 -22.41
N ASN A 284 -2.58 5.37 -22.71
CA ASN A 284 -2.20 4.81 -24.00
C ASN A 284 -2.85 3.43 -24.20
N ALA A 285 -2.80 2.55 -23.19
CA ALA A 285 -3.42 1.24 -23.22
C ALA A 285 -4.95 1.30 -23.45
N GLN A 286 -5.66 2.27 -22.84
CA GLN A 286 -7.09 2.52 -23.10
C GLN A 286 -7.39 2.88 -24.56
N SER A 287 -6.39 3.29 -25.35
CA SER A 287 -6.54 3.74 -26.74
C SER A 287 -5.90 2.77 -27.74
N THR A 288 -5.13 1.80 -27.26
CA THR A 288 -4.56 0.72 -28.07
C THR A 288 -5.67 -0.17 -28.63
N SER A 289 -5.57 -0.54 -29.90
CA SER A 289 -6.49 -1.53 -30.49
C SER A 289 -6.15 -2.92 -29.95
N THR A 290 -7.10 -3.53 -29.24
CA THR A 290 -6.93 -4.81 -28.55
C THR A 290 -7.70 -5.94 -29.22
N ALA A 291 -7.41 -7.19 -28.84
CA ALA A 291 -8.10 -8.35 -29.39
C ALA A 291 -9.60 -8.37 -29.02
N CYS A 292 -9.99 -7.94 -27.81
CA CYS A 292 -11.40 -7.73 -27.48
C CYS A 292 -11.99 -6.43 -28.06
N ASN A 293 -11.12 -5.52 -28.54
CA ASN A 293 -11.48 -4.16 -28.94
C ASN A 293 -12.32 -3.42 -27.89
N CYS A 294 -11.93 -3.58 -26.63
CA CYS A 294 -12.66 -3.17 -25.44
C CYS A 294 -11.67 -2.75 -24.32
N LEU A 295 -12.17 -2.10 -23.26
CA LEU A 295 -11.31 -1.72 -22.12
C LEU A 295 -11.03 -2.87 -21.15
N GLY A 296 -11.80 -3.96 -21.25
CA GLY A 296 -11.57 -5.20 -20.51
C GLY A 296 -10.48 -6.10 -21.12
N GLU A 297 -9.59 -5.59 -21.98
CA GLU A 297 -8.42 -6.38 -22.39
C GLU A 297 -7.53 -6.62 -21.15
N PRO A 298 -7.23 -7.89 -20.80
CA PRO A 298 -6.58 -8.18 -19.53
C PRO A 298 -5.16 -7.63 -19.45
N LYS A 299 -4.35 -7.80 -20.50
CA LYS A 299 -2.91 -7.56 -20.47
C LYS A 299 -2.32 -7.00 -21.75
N PHE A 300 -1.15 -6.39 -21.62
CA PHE A 300 -0.38 -5.75 -22.69
C PHE A 300 1.09 -6.21 -22.65
N ASN A 301 1.76 -6.22 -23.80
CA ASN A 301 3.17 -6.56 -23.91
C ASN A 301 4.05 -5.51 -23.24
N ALA A 302 5.32 -5.86 -22.95
CA ALA A 302 6.29 -4.97 -22.30
C ALA A 302 6.51 -3.62 -23.02
N ASP A 303 6.33 -3.57 -24.35
CA ASP A 303 6.44 -2.35 -25.15
C ASP A 303 5.14 -1.51 -25.18
N GLY A 304 4.09 -1.93 -24.49
CA GLY A 304 2.76 -1.31 -24.47
C GLY A 304 1.86 -1.71 -25.64
N SER A 305 2.32 -2.59 -26.53
CA SER A 305 1.50 -3.12 -27.63
C SER A 305 0.45 -4.12 -27.14
N SER A 306 -0.58 -4.32 -27.96
CA SER A 306 -1.65 -5.28 -27.71
C SER A 306 -1.13 -6.71 -27.66
N PHE A 307 -1.56 -7.49 -26.66
CA PHE A 307 -1.34 -8.93 -26.64
C PHE A 307 -2.33 -9.64 -27.58
N THR A 308 -1.85 -10.13 -28.72
CA THR A 308 -2.71 -10.70 -29.77
C THR A 308 -2.94 -12.21 -29.64
N GLY A 309 -2.33 -12.87 -28.67
CA GLY A 309 -2.49 -14.31 -28.43
C GLY A 309 -3.87 -14.68 -27.88
N ALA A 310 -4.23 -15.97 -27.94
CA ALA A 310 -5.42 -16.48 -27.26
C ALA A 310 -5.30 -16.28 -25.75
N TRP A 311 -6.38 -15.83 -25.11
CA TRP A 311 -6.42 -15.50 -23.68
C TRP A 311 -7.86 -15.43 -23.18
N GLY A 312 -8.06 -15.58 -21.87
CA GLY A 312 -9.36 -15.38 -21.21
C GLY A 312 -9.74 -13.90 -21.17
N ARG A 313 -10.36 -13.39 -22.24
CA ARG A 313 -10.79 -12.00 -22.41
C ARG A 313 -12.28 -11.90 -22.77
N PRO A 314 -12.96 -10.81 -22.41
CA PRO A 314 -12.49 -9.69 -21.57
C PRO A 314 -12.44 -10.07 -20.08
N GLN A 315 -11.78 -9.24 -19.27
CA GLN A 315 -11.84 -9.21 -17.80
C GLN A 315 -12.25 -7.81 -17.37
N ASN A 316 -13.48 -7.68 -16.84
CA ASN A 316 -14.10 -6.37 -16.63
C ASN A 316 -13.84 -5.76 -15.23
N ASP A 317 -13.12 -6.45 -14.36
CA ASP A 317 -12.59 -5.95 -13.08
C ASP A 317 -11.53 -4.85 -13.31
N GLY A 318 -10.64 -5.05 -14.28
CA GLY A 318 -9.52 -4.15 -14.55
C GLY A 318 -9.90 -2.67 -14.72
N PRO A 319 -10.86 -2.30 -15.60
CA PRO A 319 -11.30 -0.91 -15.73
C PRO A 319 -11.82 -0.29 -14.43
N ALA A 320 -12.53 -1.04 -13.60
CA ALA A 320 -13.06 -0.53 -12.33
C ALA A 320 -11.95 -0.24 -11.30
N GLU A 321 -10.94 -1.11 -11.24
CA GLU A 321 -9.79 -0.95 -10.36
C GLU A 321 -8.87 0.17 -10.84
N ARG A 322 -8.63 0.27 -12.15
CA ARG A 322 -7.87 1.36 -12.76
C ARG A 322 -8.54 2.71 -12.49
N ALA A 323 -9.87 2.81 -12.67
CA ALA A 323 -10.62 4.02 -12.33
C ALA A 323 -10.47 4.39 -10.84
N SER A 324 -10.61 3.41 -9.94
CA SER A 324 -10.43 3.65 -8.49
C SER A 324 -9.02 4.14 -8.15
N SER A 325 -8.01 3.59 -8.80
CA SER A 325 -6.60 3.97 -8.61
C SER A 325 -6.33 5.36 -9.15
N PHE A 326 -6.83 5.68 -10.34
CA PHE A 326 -6.74 7.03 -10.91
C PHE A 326 -7.43 8.09 -10.05
N ILE A 327 -8.60 7.77 -9.47
CA ILE A 327 -9.28 8.68 -8.56
C ILE A 327 -8.43 8.92 -7.30
N LEU A 328 -7.86 7.86 -6.71
CA LEU A 328 -6.96 8.01 -5.56
C LEU A 328 -5.70 8.82 -5.93
N ILE A 329 -5.10 8.60 -7.10
CA ILE A 329 -3.96 9.38 -7.59
C ILE A 329 -4.35 10.86 -7.79
N ALA A 330 -5.53 11.12 -8.38
CA ALA A 330 -6.05 12.48 -8.54
C ALA A 330 -6.17 13.20 -7.19
N ASP A 331 -6.74 12.51 -6.19
CA ASP A 331 -6.91 13.05 -4.84
C ASP A 331 -5.56 13.33 -4.19
N SER A 332 -4.62 12.43 -4.38
CA SER A 332 -3.25 12.56 -3.87
C SER A 332 -2.54 13.77 -4.48
N ILE A 333 -2.63 13.94 -5.80
CA ILE A 333 -2.01 15.06 -6.52
C ILE A 333 -2.64 16.40 -6.11
N LEU A 334 -3.98 16.49 -6.05
CA LEU A 334 -4.66 17.69 -5.58
C LEU A 334 -4.25 18.05 -4.15
N LYS A 335 -4.25 17.06 -3.24
CA LYS A 335 -3.93 17.26 -1.83
C LYS A 335 -2.48 17.71 -1.61
N GLN A 336 -1.54 17.21 -2.41
CA GLN A 336 -0.12 17.39 -2.16
C GLN A 336 0.52 18.51 -2.97
N SER A 337 0.14 18.69 -4.24
CA SER A 337 0.72 19.72 -5.11
C SER A 337 -0.31 20.72 -5.64
N GLY A 338 -1.61 20.47 -5.51
CA GLY A 338 -2.65 21.33 -6.07
C GLY A 338 -2.69 21.36 -7.61
N ASP A 339 -2.12 20.35 -8.27
CA ASP A 339 -2.03 20.27 -9.73
C ASP A 339 -3.38 19.86 -10.37
N ASP A 340 -4.33 20.79 -10.29
CA ASP A 340 -5.69 20.63 -10.80
C ASP A 340 -5.74 20.52 -12.33
N THR A 341 -4.77 21.12 -13.03
CA THR A 341 -4.68 21.01 -14.50
C THR A 341 -4.40 19.57 -14.93
N TYR A 342 -3.48 18.88 -14.26
CA TYR A 342 -3.23 17.46 -14.53
C TYR A 342 -4.46 16.60 -14.19
N VAL A 343 -5.13 16.87 -13.07
CA VAL A 343 -6.33 16.10 -12.69
C VAL A 343 -7.48 16.30 -13.67
N THR A 344 -7.80 17.54 -14.02
CA THR A 344 -8.92 17.86 -14.90
C THR A 344 -8.64 17.57 -16.37
N GLY A 345 -7.38 17.74 -16.82
CA GLY A 345 -6.97 17.56 -18.21
C GLY A 345 -6.55 16.14 -18.57
N THR A 346 -5.99 15.37 -17.64
CA THR A 346 -5.43 14.03 -17.91
C THR A 346 -6.22 12.92 -17.21
N LEU A 347 -6.36 12.98 -15.88
CA LEU A 347 -6.99 11.89 -15.12
C LEU A 347 -8.51 11.82 -15.32
N LYS A 348 -9.20 12.97 -15.29
CA LYS A 348 -10.67 13.00 -15.38
C LYS A 348 -11.22 12.32 -16.65
N PRO A 349 -10.74 12.63 -17.88
CA PRO A 349 -11.21 11.92 -19.08
C PRO A 349 -10.96 10.41 -19.02
N ALA A 350 -9.81 9.99 -18.49
CA ALA A 350 -9.44 8.58 -18.39
C ALA A 350 -10.31 7.82 -17.38
N VAL A 351 -10.62 8.44 -16.23
CA VAL A 351 -11.54 7.92 -15.21
C VAL A 351 -12.94 7.73 -15.78
N PHE A 352 -13.50 8.75 -16.44
CA PHE A 352 -14.84 8.63 -17.02
C PHE A 352 -14.90 7.58 -18.13
N LYS A 353 -13.84 7.45 -18.94
CA LYS A 353 -13.76 6.41 -19.97
C LYS A 353 -13.88 4.99 -19.39
N ASP A 354 -13.18 4.70 -18.29
CA ASP A 354 -13.28 3.40 -17.63
C ASP A 354 -14.65 3.20 -16.95
N LEU A 355 -15.17 4.20 -16.26
CA LEU A 355 -16.44 4.06 -15.52
C LEU A 355 -17.67 4.00 -16.44
N ASP A 356 -17.66 4.73 -17.55
CA ASP A 356 -18.70 4.63 -18.58
C ASP A 356 -18.68 3.23 -19.23
N TYR A 357 -17.49 2.65 -19.42
CA TYR A 357 -17.36 1.25 -19.85
C TYR A 357 -17.94 0.28 -18.82
N VAL A 358 -17.63 0.46 -17.53
CA VAL A 358 -18.21 -0.36 -16.43
C VAL A 358 -19.73 -0.27 -16.44
N VAL A 359 -20.31 0.93 -16.58
CA VAL A 359 -21.77 1.09 -16.69
C VAL A 359 -22.35 0.31 -17.88
N SER A 360 -21.64 0.27 -19.00
CA SER A 360 -22.13 -0.43 -20.21
C SER A 360 -21.97 -1.95 -20.17
N THR A 361 -21.09 -2.49 -19.31
CA THR A 361 -20.67 -3.90 -19.37
C THR A 361 -20.84 -4.68 -18.06
N TRP A 362 -21.27 -4.05 -16.96
CA TRP A 362 -21.32 -4.71 -15.64
C TRP A 362 -22.16 -6.00 -15.61
N SER A 363 -23.17 -6.10 -16.49
CA SER A 363 -24.06 -7.26 -16.59
C SER A 363 -23.54 -8.36 -17.52
N ASP A 364 -22.52 -8.07 -18.31
CA ASP A 364 -22.01 -8.96 -19.34
C ASP A 364 -21.10 -10.03 -18.73
N GLY A 365 -21.08 -11.22 -19.35
CA GLY A 365 -20.12 -12.26 -19.00
C GLY A 365 -18.70 -11.83 -19.34
N CYS A 366 -17.76 -12.08 -18.45
CA CYS A 366 -16.32 -11.88 -18.66
C CYS A 366 -15.55 -13.01 -17.98
N PHE A 367 -14.24 -13.11 -18.18
CA PHE A 367 -13.40 -14.02 -17.41
C PHE A 367 -13.20 -13.48 -15.98
N ASP A 368 -13.05 -14.40 -15.03
CA ASP A 368 -12.77 -14.06 -13.64
C ASP A 368 -11.34 -13.55 -13.44
N LEU A 369 -11.03 -13.10 -12.21
CA LEU A 369 -9.71 -12.61 -11.83
C LEU A 369 -8.57 -13.64 -12.01
N TRP A 370 -8.91 -14.94 -12.04
CA TRP A 370 -7.98 -16.03 -12.31
C TRP A 370 -7.89 -16.40 -13.79
N GLU A 371 -8.61 -15.69 -14.66
CA GLU A 371 -8.55 -15.77 -16.12
C GLU A 371 -9.08 -17.11 -16.70
N GLU A 372 -9.90 -17.83 -15.94
CA GLU A 372 -10.20 -19.25 -16.17
C GLU A 372 -11.67 -19.56 -16.41
N ALA A 373 -12.59 -18.77 -15.85
CA ALA A 373 -14.02 -19.01 -15.90
C ALA A 373 -14.73 -17.80 -16.52
N ASN A 374 -15.49 -17.99 -17.59
CA ASN A 374 -16.26 -16.94 -18.25
C ASN A 374 -17.71 -16.91 -17.74
N GLY A 375 -18.06 -15.89 -16.96
CA GLY A 375 -19.41 -15.69 -16.42
C GLY A 375 -19.56 -14.35 -15.70
N VAL A 376 -20.38 -14.32 -14.66
CA VAL A 376 -20.58 -13.14 -13.80
C VAL A 376 -20.01 -13.45 -12.42
N HIS A 377 -19.04 -12.65 -11.96
CA HIS A 377 -18.20 -13.01 -10.81
C HIS A 377 -18.37 -12.08 -9.62
N PHE A 378 -18.40 -12.64 -8.41
CA PHE A 378 -18.54 -11.87 -7.17
C PHE A 378 -17.46 -10.79 -7.03
N TYR A 379 -16.19 -11.16 -7.27
CA TYR A 379 -15.06 -10.24 -7.23
C TYR A 379 -15.23 -9.05 -8.17
N THR A 380 -15.47 -9.34 -9.46
CA THR A 380 -15.63 -8.34 -10.51
C THR A 380 -16.74 -7.34 -10.17
N LEU A 381 -17.90 -7.83 -9.72
CA LEU A 381 -19.01 -6.95 -9.35
C LEU A 381 -18.71 -6.09 -8.10
N MET A 382 -18.00 -6.64 -7.11
CA MET A 382 -17.58 -5.90 -5.91
C MET A 382 -16.66 -4.73 -6.28
N VAL A 383 -15.63 -4.96 -7.11
CA VAL A 383 -14.72 -3.88 -7.53
C VAL A 383 -15.38 -2.89 -8.48
N MET A 384 -16.29 -3.32 -9.36
CA MET A 384 -17.12 -2.43 -10.17
C MET A 384 -17.99 -1.51 -9.32
N ARG A 385 -18.64 -2.07 -8.29
CA ARG A 385 -19.46 -1.29 -7.35
C ARG A 385 -18.62 -0.22 -6.65
N LYS A 386 -17.43 -0.59 -6.14
CA LYS A 386 -16.48 0.36 -5.53
C LYS A 386 -16.08 1.46 -6.52
N GLY A 387 -15.68 1.08 -7.73
CA GLY A 387 -15.29 2.02 -8.78
C GLY A 387 -16.38 3.04 -9.11
N LEU A 388 -17.63 2.59 -9.24
CA LEU A 388 -18.76 3.49 -9.52
C LEU A 388 -19.09 4.42 -8.34
N ILE A 389 -18.95 3.98 -7.09
CA ILE A 389 -19.19 4.86 -5.93
C ILE A 389 -18.05 5.89 -5.77
N HIS A 390 -16.80 5.51 -6.00
CA HIS A 390 -15.71 6.48 -6.13
C HIS A 390 -15.97 7.45 -7.29
N GLY A 391 -16.45 6.91 -8.41
CA GLY A 391 -16.82 7.64 -9.61
C GLY A 391 -17.92 8.66 -9.41
N GLU A 392 -18.94 8.34 -8.62
CA GLU A 392 -20.04 9.24 -8.26
C GLU A 392 -19.48 10.50 -7.57
N ASN A 393 -18.69 10.32 -6.51
CA ASN A 393 -18.05 11.42 -5.81
C ASN A 393 -17.15 12.24 -6.74
N PHE A 394 -16.39 11.56 -7.61
CA PHE A 394 -15.52 12.18 -8.59
C PHE A 394 -16.30 12.96 -9.66
N ALA A 395 -17.44 12.47 -10.12
CA ALA A 395 -18.31 13.15 -11.08
C ALA A 395 -18.99 14.37 -10.45
N THR A 396 -19.55 14.21 -9.24
CA THR A 396 -20.19 15.27 -8.46
C THR A 396 -19.27 16.47 -8.27
N ARG A 397 -18.03 16.25 -7.79
CA ARG A 397 -17.06 17.35 -7.59
C ARG A 397 -16.57 17.99 -8.89
N ASN A 398 -16.68 17.29 -10.02
CA ASN A 398 -16.34 17.81 -11.35
C ASN A 398 -17.55 18.41 -12.08
N GLY A 399 -18.69 18.56 -11.41
CA GLY A 399 -19.90 19.18 -11.96
C GLY A 399 -20.68 18.32 -12.95
N ASP A 400 -20.41 17.00 -13.03
CA ASP A 400 -21.13 16.07 -13.90
C ASP A 400 -22.21 15.31 -13.12
N ALA A 401 -23.32 16.00 -12.86
CA ALA A 401 -24.45 15.44 -12.13
C ALA A 401 -25.12 14.26 -12.86
N THR A 402 -25.00 14.20 -14.20
CA THR A 402 -25.55 13.09 -15.00
C THR A 402 -24.77 11.82 -14.73
N ARG A 403 -23.44 11.83 -14.87
CA ARG A 403 -22.61 10.67 -14.54
C ARG A 403 -22.74 10.28 -13.08
N ALA A 404 -22.76 11.23 -12.15
CA ALA A 404 -22.96 10.94 -10.73
C ALA A 404 -24.26 10.14 -10.47
N SER A 405 -25.37 10.58 -11.06
CA SER A 405 -26.66 9.88 -10.95
C SER A 405 -26.65 8.49 -11.60
N THR A 406 -26.05 8.37 -12.79
CA THR A 406 -25.90 7.10 -13.50
C THR A 406 -25.06 6.12 -12.70
N TYR A 407 -23.90 6.54 -12.19
CA TYR A 407 -23.01 5.69 -11.40
C TYR A 407 -23.67 5.23 -10.10
N THR A 408 -24.38 6.12 -9.41
CA THR A 408 -25.18 5.78 -8.21
C THR A 408 -26.22 4.69 -8.53
N THR A 409 -26.96 4.88 -9.61
CA THR A 409 -28.03 3.95 -10.02
C THR A 409 -27.45 2.58 -10.35
N THR A 410 -26.38 2.53 -11.15
CA THR A 410 -25.72 1.27 -11.50
C THR A 410 -25.09 0.59 -10.28
N ALA A 411 -24.46 1.33 -9.37
CA ALA A 411 -23.90 0.78 -8.14
C ALA A 411 -24.98 0.16 -7.23
N ASN A 412 -26.18 0.73 -7.19
CA ASN A 412 -27.32 0.15 -6.46
C ASN A 412 -27.84 -1.13 -7.11
N THR A 413 -27.89 -1.19 -8.45
CA THR A 413 -28.23 -2.42 -9.17
C THR A 413 -27.19 -3.51 -8.91
N LEU A 414 -25.90 -3.17 -8.97
CA LEU A 414 -24.81 -4.07 -8.61
C LEU A 414 -24.93 -4.59 -7.18
N LYS A 415 -25.27 -3.74 -6.22
CA LYS A 415 -25.50 -4.15 -4.83
C LYS A 415 -26.55 -5.28 -4.75
N THR A 416 -27.67 -5.12 -5.44
CA THR A 416 -28.72 -6.17 -5.51
C THR A 416 -28.22 -7.44 -6.19
N LYS A 417 -27.47 -7.31 -7.30
CA LYS A 417 -26.90 -8.46 -8.01
C LYS A 417 -25.85 -9.21 -7.18
N ILE A 418 -24.97 -8.50 -6.48
CA ILE A 418 -23.95 -9.08 -5.60
C ILE A 418 -24.61 -9.91 -4.49
N ASP A 419 -25.74 -9.45 -3.95
CA ASP A 419 -26.39 -10.18 -2.86
C ASP A 419 -26.95 -11.55 -3.28
N THR A 420 -27.19 -11.76 -4.59
CA THR A 420 -27.65 -13.07 -5.09
C THR A 420 -26.57 -14.15 -5.04
N PHE A 421 -25.30 -13.80 -4.79
CA PHE A 421 -24.21 -14.78 -4.67
C PHE A 421 -24.20 -15.49 -3.31
N TRP A 422 -24.92 -14.97 -2.32
CA TRP A 422 -25.06 -15.63 -1.03
C TRP A 422 -25.87 -16.93 -1.15
N SER A 423 -25.26 -18.07 -0.83
CA SER A 423 -25.91 -19.39 -0.90
C SER A 423 -26.84 -19.69 0.28
N GLY A 424 -26.84 -18.85 1.31
CA GLY A 424 -27.38 -19.17 2.62
C GLY A 424 -26.31 -19.64 3.62
N THR A 425 -25.12 -20.03 3.16
CA THR A 425 -24.03 -20.52 4.04
C THR A 425 -22.67 -19.90 3.70
N TYR A 426 -22.38 -19.68 2.42
CA TYR A 426 -21.15 -19.06 1.94
C TYR A 426 -21.44 -18.27 0.66
N ILE A 427 -20.51 -17.42 0.25
CA ILE A 427 -20.63 -16.67 -1.00
C ILE A 427 -20.15 -17.54 -2.16
N THR A 428 -21.03 -17.80 -3.11
CA THR A 428 -20.67 -18.43 -4.39
C THR A 428 -19.87 -17.46 -5.25
N VAL A 429 -19.15 -17.96 -6.25
CA VAL A 429 -18.07 -17.19 -6.91
C VAL A 429 -18.44 -16.74 -8.31
N THR A 430 -19.14 -17.59 -9.06
CA THR A 430 -19.52 -17.37 -10.45
C THR A 430 -20.98 -17.76 -10.66
N GLN A 431 -21.72 -16.89 -11.34
CA GLN A 431 -23.06 -17.15 -11.86
C GLN A 431 -23.02 -17.06 -13.39
N SER A 432 -24.03 -17.63 -14.06
CA SER A 432 -24.17 -17.55 -15.52
C SER A 432 -22.89 -17.97 -16.28
N LEU A 433 -22.26 -19.06 -15.84
CA LEU A 433 -21.05 -19.60 -16.48
C LEU A 433 -21.37 -19.98 -17.94
N THR A 434 -20.56 -19.49 -18.87
CA THR A 434 -20.70 -19.74 -20.32
C THR A 434 -19.51 -20.48 -20.91
N GLY A 435 -18.39 -20.55 -20.21
CA GLY A 435 -17.20 -21.31 -20.60
C GLY A 435 -16.13 -21.28 -19.53
N GLY A 436 -15.08 -22.08 -19.72
CA GLY A 436 -13.98 -22.17 -18.76
C GLY A 436 -14.25 -23.12 -17.59
N VAL A 437 -13.52 -22.94 -16.50
CA VAL A 437 -13.52 -23.86 -15.35
C VAL A 437 -14.82 -23.71 -14.53
N GLN A 438 -15.45 -24.84 -14.21
CA GLN A 438 -16.56 -24.90 -13.27
C GLN A 438 -16.02 -25.15 -11.85
N LYS A 439 -16.18 -24.17 -10.97
CA LYS A 439 -15.75 -24.25 -9.56
C LYS A 439 -16.90 -24.71 -8.67
N ALA A 440 -16.60 -25.38 -7.55
CA ALA A 440 -17.64 -25.75 -6.58
C ALA A 440 -18.15 -24.55 -5.76
N GLY A 441 -17.50 -23.39 -5.89
CA GLY A 441 -17.91 -22.14 -5.24
C GLY A 441 -17.11 -21.77 -3.98
N TYR A 442 -16.02 -22.48 -3.68
CA TYR A 442 -15.09 -22.13 -2.60
C TYR A 442 -13.86 -21.47 -3.21
N ASP A 443 -13.75 -20.16 -3.11
CA ASP A 443 -12.65 -19.42 -3.75
C ASP A 443 -12.25 -18.23 -2.88
N VAL A 444 -10.95 -18.06 -2.67
CA VAL A 444 -10.38 -16.97 -1.87
C VAL A 444 -10.68 -15.59 -2.48
N SER A 445 -11.02 -15.53 -3.77
CA SER A 445 -11.46 -14.29 -4.43
C SER A 445 -12.65 -13.61 -3.76
N THR A 446 -13.48 -14.34 -3.01
CA THR A 446 -14.55 -13.74 -2.19
C THR A 446 -14.01 -12.90 -1.03
N LEU A 447 -12.90 -13.33 -0.42
CA LEU A 447 -12.20 -12.61 0.65
C LEU A 447 -11.37 -11.47 0.06
N ILE A 448 -10.69 -11.72 -1.06
CA ILE A 448 -9.99 -10.67 -1.82
C ILE A 448 -11.00 -9.59 -2.23
N ALA A 449 -12.21 -9.94 -2.66
CA ALA A 449 -13.26 -8.96 -2.99
C ALA A 449 -13.66 -8.09 -1.79
N ALA A 450 -13.72 -8.65 -0.57
CA ALA A 450 -13.98 -7.87 0.63
C ALA A 450 -12.80 -6.95 0.99
N ASN A 451 -11.56 -7.41 0.85
CA ASN A 451 -10.38 -6.57 1.05
C ASN A 451 -10.30 -5.48 -0.05
N SER A 452 -10.19 -5.93 -1.28
CA SER A 452 -10.38 -5.29 -2.58
C SER A 452 -11.36 -4.14 -2.70
N GLY A 453 -12.63 -4.54 -2.64
CA GLY A 453 -13.77 -3.91 -3.27
C GLY A 453 -14.85 -3.48 -2.29
N SER A 454 -14.64 -3.64 -0.98
CA SER A 454 -15.58 -3.12 0.01
C SER A 454 -15.39 -1.61 0.25
N LEU A 455 -16.45 -1.00 0.78
CA LEU A 455 -16.50 0.40 1.21
C LEU A 455 -16.91 0.45 2.68
N ALA A 456 -16.81 1.61 3.32
CA ALA A 456 -17.20 1.80 4.72
C ALA A 456 -18.75 1.89 4.91
N ASP A 457 -19.50 1.01 4.26
CA ASP A 457 -20.97 0.95 4.26
C ASP A 457 -21.54 -0.36 4.84
N GLY A 458 -20.66 -1.26 5.31
CA GLY A 458 -21.01 -2.56 5.88
C GLY A 458 -21.46 -3.61 4.86
N PHE A 459 -21.46 -3.31 3.57
CA PHE A 459 -21.88 -4.25 2.53
C PHE A 459 -20.73 -5.17 2.11
N TYR A 460 -20.79 -6.45 2.48
CA TYR A 460 -19.74 -7.45 2.23
C TYR A 460 -18.33 -6.95 2.59
N THR A 461 -18.21 -6.23 3.71
CA THR A 461 -16.93 -5.80 4.27
C THR A 461 -16.22 -6.95 4.98
N PRO A 462 -14.90 -6.86 5.24
CA PRO A 462 -14.16 -7.86 6.00
C PRO A 462 -14.77 -8.27 7.34
N GLY A 463 -15.39 -7.33 8.06
CA GLY A 463 -16.07 -7.59 9.33
C GLY A 463 -17.53 -8.04 9.21
N SER A 464 -18.07 -8.21 7.99
CA SER A 464 -19.46 -8.59 7.76
C SER A 464 -19.71 -10.08 7.92
N ASP A 465 -20.90 -10.43 8.43
CA ASP A 465 -21.25 -11.81 8.77
C ASP A 465 -21.06 -12.81 7.63
N LYS A 466 -21.53 -12.46 6.42
CA LYS A 466 -21.45 -13.34 5.24
C LYS A 466 -20.01 -13.59 4.81
N ILE A 467 -19.13 -12.60 4.94
CA ILE A 467 -17.71 -12.74 4.61
C ILE A 467 -16.99 -13.57 5.67
N LEU A 468 -17.23 -13.32 6.95
CA LEU A 468 -16.65 -14.11 8.05
C LEU A 468 -17.07 -15.58 7.97
N ALA A 469 -18.35 -15.86 7.67
CA ALA A 469 -18.84 -17.21 7.44
C ALA A 469 -18.17 -17.87 6.23
N THR A 470 -18.04 -17.14 5.12
CA THR A 470 -17.37 -17.62 3.91
C THR A 470 -15.91 -17.95 4.17
N ALA A 471 -15.20 -17.12 4.94
CA ALA A 471 -13.80 -17.36 5.30
C ALA A 471 -13.61 -18.68 6.06
N VAL A 472 -14.54 -19.04 6.96
CA VAL A 472 -14.52 -20.34 7.67
C VAL A 472 -14.73 -21.49 6.70
N VAL A 473 -15.71 -21.37 5.81
CA VAL A 473 -16.03 -22.43 4.84
C VAL A 473 -14.88 -22.65 3.87
N VAL A 474 -14.31 -21.58 3.30
CA VAL A 474 -13.18 -21.66 2.37
C VAL A 474 -11.95 -22.27 3.03
N GLU A 475 -11.56 -21.80 4.22
CA GLU A 475 -10.40 -22.33 4.96
C GLU A 475 -10.55 -23.83 5.26
N SER A 476 -11.77 -24.26 5.61
CA SER A 476 -12.04 -25.68 5.89
C SER A 476 -11.72 -26.58 4.70
N LYS A 477 -11.86 -26.08 3.46
CA LYS A 477 -11.54 -26.85 2.25
C LYS A 477 -10.05 -27.05 2.04
N PHE A 478 -9.22 -26.10 2.49
CA PHE A 478 -7.77 -26.18 2.36
C PHE A 478 -7.09 -26.87 3.55
N SER A 479 -7.73 -26.90 4.72
CA SER A 479 -7.17 -27.40 5.98
C SER A 479 -6.55 -28.81 5.93
N SER A 480 -7.06 -29.67 5.04
CA SER A 480 -6.51 -31.01 4.80
C SER A 480 -6.21 -31.27 3.32
N LEU A 481 -6.26 -30.24 2.46
CA LEU A 481 -6.03 -30.40 1.03
C LEU A 481 -4.54 -30.47 0.70
N TYR A 482 -3.75 -29.65 1.39
CA TYR A 482 -2.30 -29.59 1.22
C TYR A 482 -1.61 -30.36 2.34
N ASP A 483 -0.61 -31.17 1.98
CA ASP A 483 0.14 -31.98 2.95
C ASP A 483 0.82 -31.08 4.00
N ILE A 484 1.28 -29.89 3.59
CA ILE A 484 1.85 -28.89 4.50
C ILE A 484 0.88 -28.34 5.55
N ASN A 485 -0.44 -28.49 5.33
CA ASN A 485 -1.46 -28.13 6.32
C ASN A 485 -1.70 -29.28 7.31
N VAL A 486 -1.37 -30.51 6.92
CA VAL A 486 -1.54 -31.70 7.76
C VAL A 486 -0.44 -31.72 8.82
N ASN A 487 -0.84 -31.65 10.10
CA ASN A 487 0.07 -31.57 11.25
C ASN A 487 1.00 -30.32 11.23
N ALA A 488 0.56 -29.24 10.59
CA ALA A 488 1.28 -27.98 10.63
C ALA A 488 1.54 -27.53 12.09
N PRO A 489 2.73 -27.00 12.41
CA PRO A 489 3.01 -26.43 13.72
C PRO A 489 1.96 -25.41 14.15
N SER A 490 1.63 -25.37 15.44
CA SER A 490 0.52 -24.55 15.96
C SER A 490 0.69 -23.03 15.78
N TYR A 491 1.90 -22.57 15.45
CA TYR A 491 2.22 -21.18 15.12
C TYR A 491 1.97 -20.83 13.65
N LEU A 492 1.68 -21.80 12.79
CA LEU A 492 1.29 -21.60 11.40
C LEU A 492 -0.25 -21.60 11.27
N GLY A 493 -0.73 -20.86 10.29
CA GLY A 493 -2.12 -20.92 9.82
C GLY A 493 -2.25 -21.87 8.63
N THR A 494 -3.49 -22.13 8.22
CA THR A 494 -3.77 -22.90 7.00
C THR A 494 -3.20 -22.15 5.79
N ALA A 495 -2.33 -22.81 5.02
CA ALA A 495 -1.91 -22.36 3.70
C ALA A 495 -3.10 -22.43 2.73
N ILE A 496 -3.37 -21.35 2.02
CA ILE A 496 -4.57 -21.19 1.17
C ILE A 496 -4.15 -21.04 -0.30
N GLY A 497 -4.81 -21.75 -1.20
CA GLY A 497 -4.69 -21.57 -2.66
C GLY A 497 -5.83 -20.72 -3.23
N ARG A 498 -6.02 -20.74 -4.56
CA ARG A 498 -7.10 -19.98 -5.22
C ARG A 498 -8.47 -20.58 -4.90
N TYR A 499 -8.68 -21.84 -5.28
CA TYR A 499 -9.89 -22.63 -5.05
C TYR A 499 -9.53 -24.14 -4.96
N PRO A 500 -10.30 -24.99 -4.25
CA PRO A 500 -9.92 -26.39 -3.98
C PRO A 500 -9.86 -27.31 -5.20
N GLU A 501 -10.58 -26.99 -6.26
CA GLU A 501 -10.59 -27.77 -7.52
C GLU A 501 -9.46 -27.35 -8.47
N ASP A 502 -8.61 -26.42 -8.05
CA ASP A 502 -7.55 -25.87 -8.88
C ASP A 502 -6.59 -26.98 -9.33
N THR A 503 -6.12 -26.85 -10.57
CA THR A 503 -5.10 -27.73 -11.14
C THR A 503 -3.92 -26.95 -11.67
N TYR A 504 -3.97 -25.62 -11.65
CA TYR A 504 -2.85 -24.80 -12.09
C TYR A 504 -1.69 -24.93 -11.11
N ASN A 505 -0.56 -25.39 -11.62
CA ASN A 505 0.68 -25.49 -10.84
C ASN A 505 1.68 -24.40 -11.22
N GLY A 506 1.26 -23.39 -12.00
CA GLY A 506 2.10 -22.30 -12.49
C GLY A 506 2.73 -22.49 -13.87
N ASN A 507 2.99 -23.72 -14.29
CA ASN A 507 3.56 -24.04 -15.60
C ASN A 507 2.67 -25.01 -16.43
N GLY A 508 1.37 -24.99 -16.14
CA GLY A 508 0.36 -25.84 -16.78
C GLY A 508 -0.64 -26.40 -15.77
N ASN A 509 -1.27 -27.53 -16.14
CA ASN A 509 -2.20 -28.25 -15.26
C ASN A 509 -1.50 -29.46 -14.62
N GLY A 510 -1.62 -29.57 -13.30
CA GLY A 510 -1.04 -30.57 -12.43
C GLY A 510 -1.75 -30.57 -11.07
N GLN A 511 -0.99 -30.52 -9.97
CA GLN A 511 -1.53 -30.35 -8.62
C GLN A 511 -1.42 -28.88 -8.22
N ASP A 512 -2.51 -28.29 -7.74
CA ASP A 512 -2.51 -26.91 -7.25
C ASP A 512 -1.60 -26.71 -6.05
N ASN A 513 -1.21 -25.46 -5.83
CA ASN A 513 -0.43 -25.05 -4.68
C ASN A 513 -1.13 -23.93 -3.90
N PRO A 514 -0.75 -23.75 -2.63
CA PRO A 514 -0.98 -22.52 -1.92
C PRO A 514 -0.36 -21.29 -2.61
N TRP A 515 -0.98 -20.12 -2.38
CA TRP A 515 -0.53 -18.83 -2.88
C TRP A 515 -0.26 -17.89 -1.70
N TYR A 516 0.84 -17.13 -1.78
CA TYR A 516 1.15 -16.13 -0.75
C TYR A 516 0.05 -15.09 -0.64
N LEU A 517 -0.43 -14.55 -1.76
CA LEU A 517 -1.52 -13.55 -1.75
C LEU A 517 -2.81 -14.10 -1.14
N ALA A 518 -3.13 -15.38 -1.36
CA ALA A 518 -4.35 -16.00 -0.86
C ALA A 518 -4.27 -16.24 0.65
N THR A 519 -3.10 -16.65 1.14
CA THR A 519 -2.84 -16.83 2.57
C THR A 519 -2.82 -15.47 3.28
N SER A 520 -2.13 -14.48 2.72
CA SER A 520 -2.12 -13.09 3.20
C SER A 520 -3.50 -12.42 3.17
N ALA A 521 -4.40 -12.80 2.26
CA ALA A 521 -5.78 -12.26 2.22
C ALA A 521 -6.56 -12.53 3.52
N TYR A 522 -6.31 -13.65 4.21
CA TYR A 522 -6.89 -13.94 5.52
C TYR A 522 -6.36 -13.01 6.61
N ALA A 523 -5.06 -12.74 6.60
CA ALA A 523 -4.45 -11.82 7.56
C ALA A 523 -5.06 -10.41 7.41
N GLU A 524 -5.12 -9.90 6.18
CA GLU A 524 -5.73 -8.60 5.90
C GLU A 524 -7.21 -8.58 6.31
N LEU A 525 -7.97 -9.63 5.98
CA LEU A 525 -9.39 -9.73 6.32
C LEU A 525 -9.60 -9.59 7.83
N TYR A 526 -8.84 -10.34 8.63
CA TYR A 526 -9.00 -10.38 10.08
C TYR A 526 -8.61 -9.06 10.73
N TYR A 527 -7.51 -8.45 10.29
CA TYR A 527 -7.10 -7.13 10.79
C TYR A 527 -8.08 -6.03 10.41
N ARG A 528 -8.67 -6.09 9.22
CA ARG A 528 -9.72 -5.15 8.81
C ARG A 528 -11.03 -5.36 9.56
N ALA A 529 -11.41 -6.60 9.83
CA ALA A 529 -12.57 -6.92 10.66
C ALA A 529 -12.41 -6.34 12.07
N ILE A 530 -11.24 -6.53 12.72
CA ILE A 530 -10.92 -5.92 14.02
C ILE A 530 -11.04 -4.39 13.94
N LYS A 531 -10.49 -3.78 12.89
CA LYS A 531 -10.58 -2.33 12.67
C LYS A 531 -12.02 -1.86 12.55
N GLU A 532 -12.86 -2.56 11.80
CA GLU A 532 -14.28 -2.26 11.65
C GLU A 532 -15.03 -2.35 12.97
N TRP A 533 -14.86 -3.44 13.73
CA TRP A 533 -15.52 -3.60 15.03
C TRP A 533 -15.05 -2.56 16.05
N THR A 534 -13.77 -2.19 16.01
CA THR A 534 -13.20 -1.14 16.87
C THR A 534 -13.83 0.21 16.54
N LEU A 535 -13.94 0.56 15.26
CA LEU A 535 -14.57 1.81 14.80
C LEU A 535 -16.08 1.83 15.10
N ALA A 536 -16.75 0.69 15.02
CA ALA A 536 -18.17 0.56 15.37
C ALA A 536 -18.42 0.59 16.89
N GLY A 537 -17.37 0.47 17.72
CA GLY A 537 -17.48 0.43 19.17
C GLY A 537 -17.92 -0.93 19.75
N GLN A 538 -18.32 -1.88 18.90
CA GLN A 538 -18.69 -3.25 19.28
C GLN A 538 -18.82 -4.16 18.05
N VAL A 539 -18.97 -5.47 18.32
CA VAL A 539 -19.50 -6.44 17.37
C VAL A 539 -20.44 -7.41 18.05
N THR A 540 -21.53 -7.78 17.37
CA THR A 540 -22.52 -8.74 17.84
C THR A 540 -22.44 -10.01 17.00
N VAL A 541 -22.36 -11.17 17.65
CA VAL A 541 -22.35 -12.47 16.98
C VAL A 541 -23.75 -12.79 16.46
N SER A 542 -23.91 -12.99 15.16
CA SER A 542 -25.15 -13.51 14.57
C SER A 542 -25.07 -15.02 14.38
N SER A 543 -26.19 -15.66 14.06
CA SER A 543 -26.20 -17.06 13.63
C SER A 543 -25.31 -17.32 12.40
N ILE A 544 -25.11 -16.33 11.53
CA ILE A 544 -24.26 -16.45 10.34
C ILE A 544 -22.78 -16.39 10.73
N SER A 545 -22.36 -15.43 11.56
CA SER A 545 -20.95 -15.25 11.94
C SER A 545 -20.50 -16.14 13.12
N LEU A 546 -21.44 -16.84 13.78
CA LEU A 546 -21.13 -17.73 14.91
C LEU A 546 -19.98 -18.73 14.66
N PRO A 547 -19.90 -19.42 13.50
CA PRO A 547 -18.79 -20.33 13.23
C PRO A 547 -17.42 -19.64 13.26
N PHE A 548 -17.35 -18.39 12.81
CA PHE A 548 -16.12 -17.59 12.84
C PHE A 548 -15.74 -17.25 14.28
N PHE A 549 -16.67 -16.70 15.08
CA PHE A 549 -16.37 -16.32 16.45
C PHE A 549 -16.00 -17.52 17.32
N LYS A 550 -16.59 -18.70 17.09
CA LYS A 550 -16.23 -19.93 17.79
C LYS A 550 -14.78 -20.39 17.58
N LYS A 551 -14.10 -19.94 16.52
CA LYS A 551 -12.65 -20.18 16.33
C LYS A 551 -11.80 -19.46 17.38
N PHE A 552 -12.29 -18.32 17.90
CA PHE A 552 -11.49 -17.39 18.72
C PHE A 552 -12.05 -17.21 20.14
N ASP A 553 -13.32 -17.58 20.35
CA ASP A 553 -13.95 -17.72 21.65
C ASP A 553 -14.93 -18.92 21.59
N THR A 554 -14.54 -20.04 22.20
CA THR A 554 -15.35 -21.27 22.20
C THR A 554 -16.68 -21.12 22.94
N ALA A 555 -16.82 -20.10 23.81
CA ALA A 555 -18.05 -19.79 24.53
C ALA A 555 -18.97 -18.84 23.73
N ALA A 556 -18.53 -18.34 22.57
CA ALA A 556 -19.36 -17.48 21.72
C ALA A 556 -20.69 -18.16 21.37
N ALA A 557 -21.78 -17.41 21.57
CA ALA A 557 -23.14 -17.78 21.21
C ALA A 557 -23.79 -16.67 20.37
N GLU A 558 -24.83 -16.99 19.61
CA GLU A 558 -25.64 -15.97 18.93
C GLU A 558 -26.15 -14.93 19.94
N GLY A 559 -26.07 -13.65 19.58
CA GLY A 559 -26.40 -12.53 20.46
C GLY A 559 -25.28 -12.09 21.40
N THR A 560 -24.13 -12.79 21.45
CA THR A 560 -22.97 -12.33 22.22
C THR A 560 -22.50 -10.97 21.69
N VAL A 561 -22.30 -9.99 22.58
CA VAL A 561 -21.83 -8.64 22.23
C VAL A 561 -20.43 -8.43 22.80
N TYR A 562 -19.45 -8.22 21.93
CA TYR A 562 -18.11 -7.78 22.31
C TYR A 562 -18.03 -6.27 22.19
N LYS A 563 -18.01 -5.55 23.33
CA LYS A 563 -17.98 -4.09 23.36
C LYS A 563 -16.56 -3.55 23.56
N VAL A 564 -16.16 -2.56 22.76
CA VAL A 564 -14.87 -1.88 22.89
C VAL A 564 -14.67 -1.37 24.31
N GLY A 565 -13.46 -1.57 24.86
CA GLY A 565 -13.10 -1.22 26.24
C GLY A 565 -13.34 -2.33 27.27
N THR A 566 -13.99 -3.43 26.89
CA THR A 566 -14.19 -4.60 27.77
C THR A 566 -13.07 -5.63 27.63
N ALA A 567 -12.82 -6.40 28.69
CA ALA A 567 -11.88 -7.52 28.64
C ALA A 567 -12.28 -8.57 27.58
N ALA A 568 -13.58 -8.84 27.43
CA ALA A 568 -14.09 -9.78 26.42
C ALA A 568 -13.73 -9.34 24.99
N PHE A 569 -13.92 -8.06 24.65
CA PHE A 569 -13.54 -7.54 23.34
C PHE A 569 -12.03 -7.58 23.12
N ASN A 570 -11.24 -7.21 24.13
CA ASN A 570 -9.77 -7.23 24.02
C ASN A 570 -9.24 -8.66 23.83
N THR A 571 -9.75 -9.63 24.58
CA THR A 571 -9.38 -11.05 24.42
C THR A 571 -9.79 -11.59 23.06
N MET A 572 -11.04 -11.33 22.63
CA MET A 572 -11.54 -11.80 21.33
C MET A 572 -10.72 -11.21 20.17
N THR A 573 -10.50 -9.89 20.15
CA THR A 573 -9.73 -9.25 19.07
C THR A 573 -8.26 -9.62 19.09
N GLN A 574 -7.67 -9.86 20.27
CA GLN A 574 -6.31 -10.41 20.36
C GLN A 574 -6.23 -11.83 19.78
N ASN A 575 -7.22 -12.69 20.04
CA ASN A 575 -7.26 -14.04 19.47
C ASN A 575 -7.43 -14.01 17.95
N VAL A 576 -8.26 -13.10 17.42
CA VAL A 576 -8.41 -12.89 15.98
C VAL A 576 -7.10 -12.37 15.36
N ALA A 577 -6.41 -11.43 16.02
CA ALA A 577 -5.10 -10.93 15.57
C ALA A 577 -4.03 -12.03 15.56
N LEU A 578 -4.01 -12.89 16.58
CA LEU A 578 -3.13 -14.07 16.58
C LEU A 578 -3.46 -15.04 15.44
N GLY A 579 -4.73 -15.17 15.08
CA GLY A 579 -5.16 -15.91 13.88
C GLY A 579 -4.63 -15.29 12.58
N ALA A 580 -4.67 -13.96 12.47
CA ALA A 580 -4.13 -13.23 11.32
C ALA A 580 -2.60 -13.40 11.21
N ASP A 581 -1.90 -13.31 12.34
CA ASP A 581 -0.45 -13.50 12.39
C ASP A 581 -0.01 -14.92 12.06
N LYS A 582 -0.87 -15.92 12.29
CA LYS A 582 -0.60 -17.30 11.84
C LYS A 582 -0.57 -17.39 10.33
N SER A 583 -1.46 -16.72 9.60
CA SER A 583 -1.42 -16.65 8.14
C SER A 583 -0.12 -15.98 7.64
N ILE A 584 0.28 -14.86 8.26
CA ILE A 584 1.57 -14.23 7.93
C ILE A 584 2.76 -15.11 8.31
N SER A 585 2.66 -15.87 9.42
CA SER A 585 3.69 -16.83 9.82
C SER A 585 3.85 -17.95 8.79
N THR A 586 2.74 -18.41 8.20
CA THR A 586 2.74 -19.38 7.10
C THR A 586 3.49 -18.84 5.89
N ASP A 587 3.16 -17.63 5.43
CA ASP A 587 3.87 -17.01 4.32
C ASP A 587 5.35 -16.78 4.63
N LYS A 588 5.68 -16.30 5.84
CA LYS A 588 7.07 -16.18 6.32
C LYS A 588 7.82 -17.51 6.29
N ASN A 589 7.16 -18.62 6.63
CA ASN A 589 7.78 -19.94 6.71
C ASN A 589 8.24 -20.43 5.33
N TYR A 590 7.49 -20.10 4.29
CA TYR A 590 7.73 -20.58 2.93
C TYR A 590 8.42 -19.56 2.02
N ALA A 591 8.43 -18.28 2.40
CA ALA A 591 9.17 -17.24 1.71
C ALA A 591 10.68 -17.57 1.63
N LEU A 592 11.33 -17.08 0.58
CA LEU A 592 12.78 -17.24 0.43
C LEU A 592 13.52 -16.47 1.54
N ILE A 593 14.76 -16.90 1.84
CA ILE A 593 15.59 -16.31 2.91
C ILE A 593 15.80 -14.79 2.74
N ASN A 594 15.80 -14.31 1.49
CA ASN A 594 15.92 -12.89 1.15
C ASN A 594 14.58 -12.12 1.26
N GLY A 595 13.51 -12.77 1.68
CA GLY A 595 12.15 -12.23 1.78
C GLY A 595 11.40 -12.19 0.44
N SER A 596 11.96 -12.69 -0.66
CA SER A 596 11.23 -12.81 -1.93
C SER A 596 10.09 -13.82 -1.80
N MET A 597 8.95 -13.47 -2.37
CA MET A 597 7.78 -14.33 -2.49
C MET A 597 7.45 -14.47 -3.98
N SER A 598 7.35 -15.71 -4.45
CA SER A 598 6.84 -16.00 -5.78
C SER A 598 5.31 -15.98 -5.77
N GLU A 599 4.67 -16.37 -6.86
CA GLU A 599 3.22 -16.56 -6.92
C GLU A 599 2.76 -17.67 -5.95
N GLN A 600 3.47 -18.80 -5.93
CA GLN A 600 3.06 -20.03 -5.23
C GLN A 600 4.19 -20.63 -4.38
N TYR A 601 3.84 -21.55 -3.48
CA TYR A 601 4.80 -22.44 -2.83
C TYR A 601 4.30 -23.88 -2.83
N GLU A 602 5.18 -24.84 -3.11
CA GLU A 602 4.81 -26.23 -3.35
C GLU A 602 4.06 -26.85 -2.17
N ARG A 603 2.87 -27.42 -2.44
CA ARG A 603 1.95 -28.03 -1.45
C ARG A 603 2.54 -29.16 -0.60
N GLY A 604 3.69 -29.73 -0.99
CA GLY A 604 4.30 -30.92 -0.37
C GLY A 604 5.82 -30.89 -0.21
N SER A 605 6.54 -29.94 -0.84
CA SER A 605 8.00 -29.78 -0.65
C SER A 605 8.40 -28.43 -0.06
N GLU A 606 7.42 -27.54 0.20
CA GLU A 606 7.58 -26.26 0.90
C GLU A 606 8.39 -25.21 0.12
N LYS A 607 8.73 -25.48 -1.14
CA LYS A 607 9.55 -24.58 -1.97
C LYS A 607 8.71 -23.52 -2.66
N SER A 608 9.12 -22.26 -2.54
CA SER A 608 8.67 -21.17 -3.42
C SER A 608 8.88 -21.55 -4.89
N THR A 609 7.83 -21.45 -5.71
CA THR A 609 7.81 -21.83 -7.13
C THR A 609 7.04 -20.81 -7.98
N GLU A 610 7.17 -20.94 -9.30
CA GLU A 610 6.47 -20.15 -10.33
C GLU A 610 6.95 -18.69 -10.45
N ALA A 611 6.08 -17.78 -10.91
CA ALA A 611 6.44 -16.40 -11.18
C ALA A 611 7.10 -15.75 -9.95
N ARG A 612 8.37 -15.39 -10.08
CA ARG A 612 9.16 -14.86 -8.96
C ARG A 612 8.85 -13.40 -8.71
N ASP A 613 8.92 -12.99 -7.44
CA ASP A 613 8.69 -11.59 -7.04
C ASP A 613 7.42 -11.05 -7.69
N LEU A 614 6.30 -11.77 -7.56
CA LEU A 614 5.00 -11.33 -8.07
C LEU A 614 4.65 -10.00 -7.39
N THR A 615 4.37 -8.98 -8.21
CA THR A 615 4.12 -7.60 -7.76
C THR A 615 2.81 -7.51 -6.99
#